data_AF-A0A843C950-F1
#
_entry.id   AF-A0A843C950-F1
#
_cell.length_a   1.000
_cell.length_b   1.000
_cell.length_c   1.000
_cell.angle_alpha   90.00
_cell.angle_beta   90.00
_cell.angle_gamma   90.00
#
_symmetry.space_group_name_H-M   'P 1'
#
loop_
_entity.id
_entity.type
_entity.pdbx_description
1 polymer ?
#
loop_
_entity_poly.entity_id
_entity_poly.type
_entity_poly.pdbx_seq_one_letter_code
_entity_poly.pdbx_strand_id
1 'polypeptide(L)' 'MARLKMKSIRELNAQDLKEKLVQSRVELAKIRTEAAKGTLRKESGKIRAHRKEIARMLTKINETKTQ' A
#
# COMPACT_ATOMS: atom_id res chain seq x y z
N MET A 1 1.24 12.65 -1.76
CA MET A 1 0.25 11.66 -1.32
C MET A 1 0.42 11.44 0.18
N ALA A 2 -0.63 11.73 0.94
CA ALA A 2 -0.61 11.66 2.39
C ALA A 2 -0.39 10.20 2.82
N ARG A 3 0.70 9.92 3.53
CA ARG A 3 1.02 8.57 4.02
C ARG A 3 -0.02 8.22 5.09
N LEU A 4 -0.69 7.06 5.00
CA LEU A 4 -1.47 6.58 6.14
C LEU A 4 -0.54 6.41 7.36
N LYS A 5 -0.91 7.06 8.47
CA LYS A 5 -0.20 6.93 9.75
C LYS A 5 -0.46 5.54 10.33
N MET A 6 0.49 5.03 11.12
CA MET A 6 0.38 3.67 11.66
C MET A 6 -0.81 3.53 12.59
N LYS A 7 -1.15 4.62 13.29
CA LYS A 7 -2.31 4.71 14.18
C LYS A 7 -3.60 4.37 13.44
N SER A 8 -3.83 5.02 12.29
CA SER A 8 -4.97 4.75 11.42
C SER A 8 -5.00 3.33 10.87
N ILE A 9 -3.84 2.70 10.63
CA ILE A 9 -3.78 1.29 10.17
C ILE A 9 -4.14 0.33 11.31
N ARG A 10 -3.82 0.66 12.56
CA ARG A 10 -4.12 -0.16 13.74
C ARG A 10 -5.59 -0.08 14.17
N GLU A 11 -6.23 1.06 13.92
CA GLU A 11 -7.64 1.30 14.24
C GLU A 11 -8.61 0.66 13.23
N LEU A 12 -8.11 0.25 12.06
CA LEU A 12 -8.94 -0.38 11.02
C LEU A 12 -9.26 -1.85 11.33
N ASN A 13 -10.44 -2.29 10.90
CA ASN A 13 -10.88 -3.66 11.04
C ASN A 13 -10.11 -4.60 10.08
N ALA A 14 -10.05 -5.90 10.38
CA ALA A 14 -9.33 -6.89 9.58
C ALA A 14 -9.87 -7.00 8.15
N GLN A 15 -11.17 -6.79 7.95
CA GLN A 15 -11.80 -6.78 6.63
C GLN A 15 -11.38 -5.54 5.82
N ASP A 16 -11.48 -4.35 6.43
CA ASP A 16 -11.08 -3.09 5.79
C ASP A 16 -9.59 -3.07 5.42
N LEU A 17 -8.74 -3.71 6.23
CA LEU A 17 -7.32 -3.87 5.94
C LEU A 17 -7.07 -4.72 4.69
N LYS A 18 -7.85 -5.80 4.51
CA LYS A 18 -7.75 -6.65 3.31
C LYS A 18 -8.23 -5.90 2.07
N GLU A 19 -9.32 -5.16 2.17
CA GLU A 19 -9.85 -4.37 1.05
C GLU A 19 -8.89 -3.27 0.63
N LYS A 20 -8.34 -2.51 1.58
CA LYS A 20 -7.28 -1.53 1.30
C LYS A 20 -6.03 -2.17 0.72
N LEU A 21 -5.63 -3.35 1.19
CA LEU A 21 -4.49 -4.07 0.63
C LEU A 21 -4.70 -4.40 -0.85
N VAL A 22 -5.90 -4.84 -1.23
CA VAL A 22 -6.25 -5.11 -2.63
C VAL A 22 -6.21 -3.82 -3.45
N GLN A 23 -6.82 -2.74 -2.96
CA GLN A 23 -6.81 -1.44 -3.63
C GLN A 23 -5.38 -0.91 -3.85
N SER A 24 -4.53 -0.92 -2.82
CA SER A 24 -3.14 -0.47 -2.94
C SER A 24 -2.30 -1.34 -3.89
N ARG A 25 -2.60 -2.64 -4.02
CA ARG A 25 -1.94 -3.52 -5.01
C ARG A 25 -2.35 -3.16 -6.44
N VAL A 26 -3.63 -2.84 -6.67
CA VAL A 26 -4.14 -2.40 -7.97
C VAL A 26 -3.51 -1.06 -8.36
N GLU A 27 -3.43 -0.10 -7.43
CA GLU A 27 -2.73 1.17 -7.66
C GLU A 27 -1.26 0.96 -8.01
N LEU A 28 -0.56 0.10 -7.28
CA LEU A 28 0.83 -0.23 -7.58
C LEU A 28 0.98 -0.84 -8.98
N ALA A 29 0.05 -1.70 -9.40
CA ALA A 29 0.04 -2.29 -10.74
C ALA A 29 -0.13 -1.23 -11.82
N LYS A 30 -1.08 -0.29 -11.65
CA LYS A 30 -1.29 0.84 -12.57
C LYS A 30 -0.01 1.67 -12.73
N ILE A 31 0.59 2.09 -11.62
CA ILE A 31 1.83 2.89 -11.64
C ILE A 31 2.98 2.11 -12.30
N ARG A 32 3.07 0.79 -12.08
CA ARG A 32 4.08 -0.06 -12.75
C ARG A 32 3.86 -0.14 -14.25
N THR A 33 2.60 -0.25 -14.71
CA THR A 33 2.31 -0.26 -16.15
C THR A 33 2.64 1.08 -16.81
N GLU A 34 2.39 2.20 -16.13
CA GLU A 34 2.78 3.53 -16.59
C GLU A 34 4.31 3.72 -16.59
N ALA A 35 5.00 3.20 -15.57
CA ALA A 35 6.46 3.16 -15.52
C ALA A 35 7.05 2.34 -16.68
N ALA A 36 6.48 1.18 -16.99
CA ALA A 36 6.92 0.33 -18.09
C ALA A 36 6.72 0.99 -19.47
N LYS A 37 5.71 1.86 -19.60
CA LYS A 37 5.48 2.67 -20.80
C LYS A 37 6.48 3.84 -20.94
N GLY A 38 7.35 4.06 -19.96
CA GLY A 38 8.41 5.09 -20.01
C GLY A 38 7.92 6.52 -19.78
N THR A 39 6.65 6.74 -19.47
CA THR A 39 6.07 8.07 -19.25
C THR A 39 6.33 8.61 -17.85
N LEU A 40 6.91 7.80 -16.97
CA LEU A 40 6.92 8.06 -15.54
C LEU A 40 8.20 8.76 -15.05
N ARG A 41 8.33 10.07 -15.29
CA ARG A 41 9.48 10.87 -14.83
C ARG A 41 9.36 11.35 -13.37
N LYS A 42 8.24 11.97 -12.98
CA LYS A 42 8.04 12.58 -11.63
C LYS A 42 7.34 11.65 -10.63
N GLU A 43 6.60 10.65 -11.10
CA GLU A 43 5.77 9.77 -10.27
C GLU A 43 6.51 8.51 -9.78
N SER A 44 7.75 8.28 -10.24
CA SER A 44 8.58 7.11 -9.87
C SER A 44 8.79 6.98 -8.34
N GLY A 45 8.88 8.12 -7.64
CA GLY A 45 8.97 8.16 -6.17
C GLY A 45 7.74 7.60 -5.45
N LYS A 46 6.57 7.56 -6.10
CA LYS A 46 5.33 7.04 -5.52
C LYS A 46 5.35 5.51 -5.41
N ILE A 47 6.06 4.82 -6.30
CA ILE A 47 6.24 3.35 -6.24
C ILE A 47 6.83 2.92 -4.90
N ARG A 48 7.82 3.66 -4.40
CA ARG A 48 8.44 3.35 -3.09
C ARG A 48 7.47 3.62 -1.94
N ALA A 49 6.64 4.66 -2.03
CA ALA A 49 5.65 4.98 -1.00
C ALA A 49 4.57 3.89 -0.89
N HIS A 50 3.96 3.48 -2.01
CA HIS A 50 2.94 2.42 -2.04
C HIS A 50 3.50 1.07 -1.57
N ARG A 51 4.74 0.72 -1.94
CA ARG A 51 5.39 -0.50 -1.41
C ARG A 51 5.51 -0.50 0.12
N LYS A 52 5.92 0.63 0.70
CA LYS A 52 6.04 0.77 2.16
C LYS A 52 4.68 0.71 2.85
N GLU A 53 3.63 1.24 2.23
CA GLU A 53 2.28 1.19 2.77
C GLU A 53 1.72 -0.24 2.77
N ILE A 54 1.87 -0.97 1.66
CA ILE A 54 1.53 -2.40 1.57
C ILE A 54 2.24 -3.22 2.65
N ALA A 55 3.55 -3.00 2.82
CA ALA A 55 4.34 -3.71 3.82
C ALA A 55 3.78 -3.51 5.25
N ARG A 56 3.41 -2.27 5.59
CA ARG A 56 2.87 -1.95 6.93
C ARG A 56 1.50 -2.58 7.19
N MET A 57 0.63 -2.63 6.18
CA MET A 57 -0.65 -3.34 6.27
C MET A 57 -0.45 -4.85 6.47
N LEU A 58 0.49 -5.45 5.73
CA LEU A 58 0.83 -6.86 5.89
C LEU A 58 1.42 -7.17 7.28
N THR A 59 2.28 -6.30 7.81
CA THR A 59 2.81 -6.43 9.18
C THR A 59 1.67 -6.49 10.19
N LYS A 60 0.67 -5.60 10.10
CA LYS A 60 -0.46 -5.62 11.03
C LYS A 60 -1.30 -6.90 10.90
N ILE A 61 -1.55 -7.38 9.68
CA ILE A 61 -2.26 -8.65 9.45
C ILE A 61 -1.52 -9.82 10.10
N ASN A 62 -0.18 -9.82 10.00
CA ASN A 62 0.63 -10.87 10.63
C ASN A 62 0.61 -10.75 12.16
N GLU A 63 0.74 -9.55 12.72
CA GLU A 63 0.62 -9.31 14.17
C GLU A 63 -0.71 -9.85 14.73
N THR A 64 -1.82 -9.66 14.00
CA THR A 64 -3.14 -10.19 14.42
C THR A 64 -3.30 -11.70 14.28
N LYS A 65 -2.46 -12.38 13.50
CA LYS A 65 -2.48 -13.84 13.37
C LYS A 65 -1.60 -14.55 14.40
N THR A 66 -0.59 -13.85 14.91
CA THR A 66 0.36 -14.38 15.91
C THR A 66 -0.06 -14.15 17.35
N GLN A 67 -1.09 -13.33 17.60
CA GLN A 67 -1.77 -13.25 18.89
C GLN A 67 -2.84 -14.32 18.98
#